data_AF-A0A531LHL8-F1
#
_entry.id   AF-A0A531LHL8-F1
#
_cell.length_a   1.000
_cell.length_b   1.000
_cell.length_c   1.000
_cell.angle_alpha   90.00
_cell.angle_beta   90.00
_cell.angle_gamma   90.00
#
_symmetry.space_group_name_H-M   'P 1'
#
loop_
_entity.id
_entity.type
_entity.pdbx_description
1 polymer ?
#
loop_
_entity_poly.entity_id
_entity_poly.type
_entity_poly.pdbx_seq_one_letter_code
_entity_poly.pdbx_strand_id
1 'polypeptide(L)'
;MLDKSGSSSGRSAAKEVAPKNGAPKNGGEASADRASLTYVTDTEPGIRRLRTGKGFSYKGPGGQGIDENTLARIKALAIPPAWTDVWISPVADGHIQATGRDQRGRKQYRYHPQWAEERDGVKYSSLVAFAESLPELRRQIDADLRRHGLPLERVVAAVVWLLDNTMIR
;
A
#
# COMPACT_ATOMS: atom_id res chain seq x y z
N MET A 1 -40.86 36.96 -53.08
CA MET A 1 -39.89 36.53 -54.11
C MET A 1 -39.03 35.45 -53.48
N LEU A 2 -39.21 34.20 -53.92
CA LEU A 2 -38.30 33.05 -53.86
C LEU A 2 -37.74 32.58 -52.49
N ASP A 3 -38.40 31.54 -51.97
CA ASP A 3 -37.89 30.16 -51.80
C ASP A 3 -36.54 29.93 -51.09
N LYS A 4 -36.56 29.15 -50.00
CA LYS A 4 -35.69 27.97 -49.82
C LYS A 4 -36.04 27.13 -48.58
N SER A 5 -36.26 25.86 -48.87
CA SER A 5 -36.27 24.66 -48.03
C SER A 5 -34.97 24.44 -47.23
N GLY A 6 -35.05 23.67 -46.13
CA GLY A 6 -33.85 23.22 -45.42
C GLY A 6 -34.06 22.46 -44.11
N SER A 7 -34.38 21.17 -44.23
CA SER A 7 -33.98 20.03 -43.39
C SER A 7 -33.55 20.26 -41.92
N SER A 8 -34.41 19.81 -40.99
CA SER A 8 -34.04 19.56 -39.58
C SER A 8 -33.39 18.18 -39.47
N SER A 9 -32.07 18.14 -39.32
CA SER A 9 -31.32 16.92 -38.98
C SER A 9 -30.13 17.26 -38.08
N GLY A 10 -30.15 16.73 -36.86
CA GLY A 10 -28.95 16.37 -36.11
C GLY A 10 -28.27 17.47 -35.27
N ARG A 11 -28.54 17.46 -33.97
CA ARG A 11 -27.45 17.41 -32.96
C ARG A 11 -27.98 16.83 -31.65
N SER A 12 -27.79 15.52 -31.54
CA SER A 12 -27.84 14.78 -30.29
C SER A 12 -26.83 15.41 -29.33
N ALA A 13 -27.31 15.91 -28.19
CA ALA A 13 -26.45 16.31 -27.08
C ALA A 13 -25.76 15.05 -26.55
N ALA A 14 -24.47 14.89 -26.88
CA ALA A 14 -23.62 13.89 -26.29
C ALA A 14 -23.58 14.16 -24.78
N LYS A 15 -24.30 13.32 -24.04
CA LYS A 15 -24.32 13.29 -22.58
C LYS A 15 -22.92 12.91 -22.14
N GLU A 16 -22.18 13.88 -21.60
CA GLU A 16 -20.89 13.69 -20.95
C GLU A 16 -21.06 12.64 -19.84
N VAL A 17 -20.52 11.45 -20.06
CA VAL A 17 -20.56 10.35 -19.11
C VAL A 17 -19.45 10.60 -18.10
N ALA A 18 -19.82 11.17 -16.96
CA ALA A 18 -18.95 11.23 -15.79
C ALA A 18 -18.44 9.81 -15.45
N PRO A 19 -17.13 9.61 -15.21
CA PRO A 19 -16.63 8.31 -14.81
C PRO A 19 -17.18 7.97 -13.43
N LYS A 20 -17.83 6.81 -13.34
CA LYS A 20 -18.48 6.30 -12.16
C LYS A 20 -17.46 5.89 -11.09
N ASN A 21 -17.70 6.37 -9.87
CA ASN A 21 -17.40 5.76 -8.56
C ASN A 21 -16.12 4.92 -8.46
N GLY A 22 -15.02 5.56 -8.05
CA GLY A 22 -13.94 4.87 -7.34
C GLY A 22 -14.33 4.68 -5.88
N ALA A 23 -14.34 3.44 -5.38
CA ALA A 23 -14.38 3.17 -3.95
C ALA A 23 -13.26 3.97 -3.24
N PRO A 24 -13.44 4.39 -1.97
CA PRO A 24 -12.41 5.14 -1.27
C PRO A 24 -11.12 4.31 -1.25
N LYS A 25 -10.07 4.84 -1.88
CA LYS A 25 -8.77 4.18 -1.98
C LYS A 25 -8.24 3.90 -0.58
N ASN A 26 -7.71 2.70 -0.38
CA ASN A 26 -7.06 2.33 0.87
C ASN A 26 -5.80 3.19 1.06
N GLY A 27 -5.37 3.46 2.30
CA GLY A 27 -4.17 4.28 2.55
C GLY A 27 -2.89 3.78 1.85
N GLY A 28 -2.82 2.47 1.53
CA GLY A 28 -1.78 1.87 0.71
C GLY A 28 -1.87 2.23 -0.77
N GLU A 29 -3.06 2.17 -1.37
CA GLU A 29 -3.29 2.54 -2.77
C GLU A 29 -2.97 4.01 -3.02
N ALA A 30 -3.45 4.90 -2.14
CA ALA A 30 -3.15 6.33 -2.20
C ALA A 30 -1.66 6.66 -2.00
N SER A 31 -0.91 5.78 -1.33
CA SER A 31 0.55 5.93 -1.21
C SER A 31 1.26 5.47 -2.49
N ALA A 32 0.74 4.43 -3.16
CA ALA A 32 1.31 3.92 -4.41
C ALA A 32 1.15 4.94 -5.53
N ASP A 33 -0.05 5.53 -5.66
CA ASP A 33 -0.31 6.57 -6.65
C ASP A 33 0.63 7.77 -6.51
N ARG A 34 0.91 8.21 -5.26
CA ARG A 34 1.82 9.33 -5.00
C ARG A 34 3.25 9.05 -5.43
N ALA A 35 3.68 7.81 -5.31
CA ALA A 35 4.99 7.34 -5.78
C ALA A 35 5.00 7.00 -7.28
N SER A 36 3.90 7.21 -8.01
CA SER A 36 3.70 6.70 -9.38
C SER A 36 3.94 5.19 -9.49
N LEU A 37 3.58 4.44 -8.45
CA LEU A 37 3.69 2.99 -8.35
C LEU A 37 2.32 2.33 -8.47
N THR A 38 2.31 1.12 -9.01
CA THR A 38 1.11 0.30 -9.08
C THR A 38 0.88 -0.42 -7.75
N TYR A 39 -0.33 -0.29 -7.20
CA TYR A 39 -0.75 -1.09 -6.06
C TYR A 39 -1.00 -2.54 -6.50
N VAL A 40 -0.24 -3.50 -5.97
CA VAL A 40 -0.28 -4.92 -6.34
C VAL A 40 -0.36 -5.80 -5.10
N THR A 41 -0.98 -6.96 -5.24
CA THR A 41 -1.06 -7.94 -4.14
C THR A 41 -0.49 -9.29 -4.57
N ASP A 42 0.08 -10.04 -3.61
CA ASP A 42 0.62 -11.37 -3.90
C ASP A 42 -0.44 -12.47 -4.02
N THR A 43 -1.72 -12.09 -3.92
CA THR A 43 -2.86 -12.94 -4.30
C THR A 43 -3.14 -12.90 -5.80
N GLU A 44 -2.62 -11.91 -6.52
CA GLU A 44 -2.73 -11.82 -7.97
C GLU A 44 -1.74 -12.77 -8.67
N PRO A 45 -2.01 -13.17 -9.93
CA PRO A 45 -1.05 -13.95 -10.72
C PRO A 45 0.29 -13.23 -10.84
N GLY A 46 1.36 -13.86 -10.36
CA GLY A 46 2.72 -13.32 -10.44
C GLY A 46 3.73 -14.34 -10.94
N ILE A 47 4.98 -13.90 -10.96
CA ILE A 47 6.13 -14.73 -11.33
C ILE A 47 6.47 -15.63 -10.14
N ARG A 48 6.58 -16.93 -10.39
CA ARG A 48 6.95 -17.92 -9.37
C ARG A 48 8.42 -18.29 -9.48
N ARG A 49 9.09 -18.39 -8.34
CA ARG A 49 10.44 -18.96 -8.24
C ARG A 49 10.37 -20.46 -8.01
N LEU A 50 11.04 -21.22 -8.85
CA LEU A 50 11.11 -22.68 -8.81
C LEU A 50 12.55 -23.10 -8.55
N ARG A 51 12.76 -24.09 -7.69
CA ARG A 51 14.10 -24.65 -7.46
C ARG A 51 14.48 -25.55 -8.64
N THR A 52 15.68 -25.40 -9.17
CA THR A 52 16.17 -26.18 -10.32
C THR A 52 17.64 -26.51 -10.12
N GLY A 53 17.93 -27.77 -9.80
CA GLY A 53 19.29 -28.22 -9.47
C GLY A 53 19.90 -27.40 -8.33
N LYS A 54 21.03 -26.72 -8.62
CA LYS A 54 21.74 -25.85 -7.68
C LYS A 54 21.23 -24.40 -7.64
N GLY A 55 20.27 -24.05 -8.49
CA GLY A 55 19.79 -22.67 -8.65
C GLY A 55 18.27 -22.55 -8.67
N PHE A 56 17.80 -21.46 -9.29
CA PHE A 56 16.38 -21.16 -9.43
C PHE A 56 16.02 -20.88 -10.89
N SER A 57 14.84 -21.30 -11.29
CA SER A 57 14.16 -20.85 -12.51
C SER A 57 12.93 -20.02 -12.14
N TYR A 58 12.46 -19.23 -13.10
CA TYR A 58 11.34 -18.32 -12.90
C TYR A 58 10.30 -18.56 -14.00
N LYS A 59 9.04 -18.60 -13.62
CA LYS A 59 7.91 -18.73 -14.56
C LYS A 59 6.91 -17.63 -14.30
N GLY A 60 6.50 -16.95 -15.36
CA GLY A 60 5.45 -15.94 -15.32
C GLY A 60 4.06 -16.55 -15.08
N PRO A 61 3.03 -15.68 -15.02
CA PRO A 61 1.63 -16.10 -14.95
C PRO A 61 1.31 -17.12 -16.05
N GLY A 62 0.60 -18.19 -15.70
CA GLY A 62 0.27 -19.26 -16.65
C GLY A 62 1.45 -20.14 -17.10
N GLY A 63 2.62 -20.02 -16.45
CA GLY A 63 3.78 -20.87 -16.74
C GLY A 63 4.67 -20.38 -17.89
N GLN A 64 4.45 -19.16 -18.37
CA GLN A 64 5.21 -18.55 -19.46
C GLN A 64 6.67 -18.30 -19.05
N GLY A 65 7.57 -18.28 -20.04
CA GLY A 65 8.94 -17.80 -19.83
C GLY A 65 8.96 -16.32 -19.45
N ILE A 66 10.05 -15.90 -18.80
CA ILE A 66 10.30 -14.48 -18.52
C ILE A 66 11.37 -13.95 -19.46
N ASP A 67 11.30 -12.67 -19.81
CA ASP A 67 12.33 -12.00 -20.62
C ASP A 67 13.58 -11.66 -19.80
N GLU A 68 14.64 -11.25 -20.50
CA GLU A 68 15.93 -10.93 -19.89
C GLU A 68 15.85 -9.73 -18.94
N ASN A 69 15.02 -8.72 -19.27
CA ASN A 69 14.84 -7.53 -18.45
C ASN A 69 14.18 -7.88 -17.11
N THR A 70 13.13 -8.70 -17.13
CA THR A 70 12.48 -9.25 -15.94
C THR A 70 13.44 -10.08 -15.11
N LEU A 71 14.25 -10.93 -15.75
CA LEU A 71 15.26 -11.72 -15.05
C LEU A 71 16.32 -10.85 -14.37
N ALA A 72 16.79 -9.78 -15.04
CA ALA A 72 17.73 -8.83 -14.48
C ALA A 72 17.13 -8.11 -13.26
N ARG A 73 15.89 -7.63 -13.35
CA ARG A 73 15.15 -7.04 -12.23
C ARG A 73 15.05 -8.00 -11.05
N ILE A 74 14.66 -9.25 -11.29
CA ILE A 74 14.54 -10.27 -10.23
C ILE A 74 15.87 -10.51 -9.50
N LYS A 75 16.99 -10.54 -10.24
CA LYS A 75 18.33 -10.67 -9.64
C LYS A 75 18.65 -9.46 -8.76
N ALA A 76 18.32 -8.25 -9.19
CA ALA A 76 18.53 -7.02 -8.42
C ALA A 76 17.73 -6.98 -7.10
N LEU A 77 16.59 -7.68 -7.01
CA LEU A 77 15.80 -7.76 -5.77
C LEU A 77 16.50 -8.52 -4.63
N ALA A 78 17.57 -9.28 -4.92
CA ALA A 78 18.33 -10.06 -3.95
C ALA A 78 17.42 -10.87 -3.00
N ILE A 79 16.50 -11.64 -3.57
CA ILE A 79 15.55 -12.47 -2.82
C ILE A 79 16.33 -13.62 -2.16
N PRO A 80 16.34 -13.72 -0.82
CA PRO A 80 17.15 -14.73 -0.14
C PRO A 80 16.84 -16.16 -0.65
N PRO A 81 17.87 -17.00 -0.85
CA PRO A 81 17.68 -18.35 -1.39
C PRO A 81 16.90 -19.26 -0.44
N ALA A 82 16.92 -18.95 0.86
CA ALA A 82 16.19 -19.70 1.87
C ALA A 82 14.67 -19.43 1.87
N TRP A 83 14.18 -18.41 1.16
CA TRP A 83 12.74 -18.14 1.13
C TRP A 83 11.96 -19.19 0.33
N THR A 84 10.85 -19.66 0.88
CA THR A 84 9.88 -20.52 0.19
C THR A 84 8.66 -19.72 -0.26
N ASP A 85 7.79 -20.34 -1.06
CA ASP A 85 6.53 -19.74 -1.55
C ASP A 85 6.71 -18.33 -2.13
N VAL A 86 7.75 -18.17 -2.94
CA VAL A 86 8.14 -16.86 -3.47
C VAL A 86 7.23 -16.45 -4.62
N TRP A 87 6.56 -15.33 -4.41
CA TRP A 87 5.83 -14.58 -5.43
C TRP A 87 6.63 -13.34 -5.81
N ILE A 88 6.66 -13.01 -7.09
CA ILE A 88 7.37 -11.85 -7.63
C ILE A 88 6.38 -11.09 -8.52
N SER A 89 6.32 -9.78 -8.35
CA SER A 89 5.44 -8.92 -9.14
C SER A 89 5.77 -9.01 -10.63
N PRO A 90 4.76 -9.21 -11.51
CA PRO A 90 4.96 -9.17 -12.96
C PRO A 90 5.23 -7.74 -13.45
N VAL A 91 4.69 -6.73 -12.76
CA VAL A 91 4.87 -5.31 -13.09
C VAL A 91 6.08 -4.73 -12.36
N ALA A 92 6.92 -3.98 -13.09
CA ALA A 92 8.19 -3.47 -12.59
C ALA A 92 8.01 -2.33 -11.58
N ASP A 93 6.95 -1.55 -11.72
CA ASP A 93 6.52 -0.42 -10.89
C ASP A 93 5.56 -0.84 -9.75
N GLY A 94 5.39 -2.15 -9.51
CA GLY A 94 4.59 -2.64 -8.39
C GLY A 94 5.20 -2.27 -7.05
N HIS A 95 4.43 -1.69 -6.13
CA HIS A 95 4.97 -1.26 -4.83
C HIS A 95 5.57 -2.41 -4.01
N ILE A 96 4.98 -3.61 -4.08
CA ILE A 96 5.60 -4.86 -3.65
C ILE A 96 6.26 -5.50 -4.86
N GLN A 97 7.56 -5.76 -4.77
CA GLN A 97 8.33 -6.43 -5.82
C GLN A 97 8.38 -7.94 -5.64
N ALA A 98 8.44 -8.42 -4.39
CA ALA A 98 8.37 -9.84 -4.09
C ALA A 98 7.85 -10.11 -2.68
N THR A 99 7.23 -11.27 -2.50
CA THR A 99 6.93 -11.84 -1.19
C THR A 99 7.48 -13.26 -1.11
N GLY A 100 7.62 -13.76 0.12
CA GLY A 100 8.02 -15.14 0.38
C GLY A 100 7.90 -15.48 1.85
N ARG A 101 8.21 -16.72 2.19
CA ARG A 101 8.24 -17.23 3.56
C ARG A 101 9.68 -17.44 3.99
N ASP A 102 10.08 -16.92 5.15
CA ASP A 102 11.40 -17.20 5.71
C ASP A 102 11.47 -18.61 6.34
N GLN A 103 12.64 -18.97 6.89
CA GLN A 103 12.85 -20.25 7.55
C GLN A 103 11.94 -20.49 8.78
N ARG A 104 11.31 -19.44 9.31
CA ARG A 104 10.35 -19.51 10.43
C ARG A 104 8.91 -19.45 9.95
N GLY A 105 8.65 -19.52 8.64
CA GLY A 105 7.32 -19.43 8.03
C GLY A 105 6.71 -18.03 8.03
N ARG A 106 7.47 -17.00 8.41
CA ARG A 106 6.99 -15.61 8.44
C ARG A 106 6.97 -15.04 7.02
N LYS A 107 5.91 -14.31 6.69
CA LYS A 107 5.79 -13.64 5.40
C LYS A 107 6.74 -12.45 5.35
N GLN A 108 7.64 -12.45 4.38
CA GLN A 108 8.61 -11.40 4.13
C GLN A 108 8.29 -10.69 2.82
N TYR A 109 8.71 -9.43 2.72
CA TYR A 109 8.43 -8.55 1.60
C TYR A 109 9.73 -7.95 1.04
N ARG A 110 9.74 -7.70 -0.27
CA ARG A 110 10.63 -6.77 -0.96
C ARG A 110 9.76 -5.70 -1.59
N TYR A 111 10.05 -4.44 -1.30
CA TYR A 111 9.34 -3.29 -1.83
C TYR A 111 10.12 -2.62 -2.95
N HIS A 112 9.43 -1.87 -3.79
CA HIS A 112 10.06 -0.95 -4.72
C HIS A 112 10.84 0.12 -3.93
N PRO A 113 12.03 0.58 -4.36
CA PRO A 113 12.80 1.59 -3.62
C PRO A 113 12.00 2.87 -3.31
N GLN A 114 11.28 3.40 -4.32
CA GLN A 114 10.41 4.57 -4.15
C GLN A 114 9.28 4.34 -3.14
N TRP A 115 8.84 3.09 -2.92
CA TRP A 115 7.79 2.84 -1.94
C TRP A 115 8.21 3.21 -0.51
N ALA A 116 9.50 3.07 -0.17
CA ALA A 116 10.01 3.45 1.14
C ALA A 116 9.99 4.99 1.31
N GLU A 117 10.41 5.73 0.29
CA GLU A 117 10.50 7.20 0.30
C GLU A 117 9.12 7.84 0.56
N GLU A 118 8.08 7.41 -0.15
CA GLU A 118 6.72 7.93 0.06
C GLU A 118 6.09 7.47 1.37
N ARG A 119 6.30 6.21 1.79
CA ARG A 119 5.74 5.72 3.05
C ARG A 119 6.36 6.41 4.26
N ASP A 120 7.64 6.75 4.17
CA ASP A 120 8.30 7.57 5.18
C ASP A 120 7.65 8.96 5.22
N GLY A 121 7.50 9.64 4.08
CA GLY A 121 6.85 10.96 4.02
C GLY A 121 5.42 10.98 4.60
N VAL A 122 4.61 9.97 4.28
CA VAL A 122 3.24 9.84 4.82
C VAL A 122 3.22 9.51 6.31
N LYS A 123 4.20 8.74 6.79
CA LYS A 123 4.33 8.42 8.22
C LYS A 123 4.70 9.66 9.03
N TYR A 124 5.51 10.56 8.49
CA TYR A 124 5.90 11.78 9.18
C TYR A 124 4.82 12.86 9.12
N SER A 125 4.01 12.93 8.06
CA SER A 125 2.98 13.95 7.96
C SER A 125 1.88 13.82 9.01
N SER A 126 1.53 12.59 9.41
CA SER A 126 0.57 12.37 10.51
C SER A 126 1.13 12.75 11.88
N LEU A 127 2.45 12.80 12.06
CA LEU A 127 3.07 13.19 13.32
C LEU A 127 2.83 14.66 13.65
N VAL A 128 2.72 15.53 12.64
CA VAL A 128 2.45 16.96 12.86
C VAL A 128 1.08 17.14 13.49
N ALA A 129 0.03 16.61 12.86
CA ALA A 129 -1.33 16.68 13.39
C ALA A 129 -1.46 15.97 14.75
N PHE A 130 -0.75 14.85 14.94
CA PHE A 130 -0.69 14.18 16.23
C PHE A 130 -0.03 15.06 17.30
N ALA A 131 1.11 15.68 17.00
CA ALA A 131 1.83 16.56 17.92
C ALA A 131 1.00 17.78 18.31
N GLU A 132 0.26 18.37 17.38
CA GLU A 132 -0.69 19.46 17.63
C GLU A 132 -1.83 19.05 18.57
N SER A 133 -2.23 17.77 18.56
CA SER A 133 -3.26 17.24 19.47
C SER A 133 -2.77 16.90 20.89
N LEU A 134 -1.45 16.74 21.08
CA LEU A 134 -0.87 16.31 22.37
C LEU A 134 -1.24 17.21 23.56
N PRO A 135 -1.28 18.56 23.44
CA PRO A 135 -1.64 19.42 24.57
C PRO A 135 -3.07 19.20 25.07
N GLU A 136 -4.03 18.94 24.18
CA GLU A 136 -5.41 18.63 24.56
C GLU A 136 -5.49 17.22 25.17
N LEU A 137 -4.87 16.24 24.52
CA LEU A 137 -4.85 14.86 25.00
C LEU A 137 -4.27 14.76 26.42
N ARG A 138 -3.15 15.43 26.69
CA ARG A 138 -2.51 15.42 28.02
C ARG A 138 -3.38 16.08 29.09
N ARG A 139 -4.11 17.15 28.76
CA ARG A 139 -5.10 17.76 29.67
C ARG A 139 -6.23 16.79 30.01
N GLN A 140 -6.73 16.05 29.04
CA GLN A 140 -7.78 15.05 29.25
C GLN A 140 -7.27 13.89 30.13
N ILE A 141 -6.05 13.40 29.86
CA ILE A 141 -5.40 12.34 30.66
C ILE A 141 -5.29 12.79 32.13
N ASP A 142 -4.80 14.00 32.38
CA ASP A 142 -4.66 14.53 33.74
C ASP A 142 -6.01 14.64 34.46
N ALA A 143 -7.07 15.04 33.75
CA ALA A 143 -8.41 15.12 34.30
C ALA A 143 -8.96 13.73 34.67
N ASP A 144 -8.78 12.74 33.79
CA ASP A 144 -9.28 11.38 33.99
C ASP A 144 -8.50 10.61 35.08
N LEU A 145 -7.20 10.86 35.22
CA LEU A 145 -6.38 10.28 36.28
C LEU A 145 -6.80 10.74 37.69
N ARG A 146 -7.42 11.93 37.82
CA ARG A 146 -7.92 12.47 39.09
C ARG A 146 -9.29 11.91 39.51
N ARG A 147 -9.97 11.14 38.66
CA ARG A 147 -11.28 10.57 38.99
C ARG A 147 -11.18 9.58 40.17
N HIS A 148 -12.19 9.58 41.04
CA HIS A 148 -12.27 8.61 42.14
C HIS A 148 -12.65 7.20 41.65
N GLY A 149 -12.18 6.17 42.36
CA GLY A 149 -12.39 4.77 41.99
C GLY A 149 -11.58 4.36 40.75
N LEU A 150 -12.02 3.29 40.08
CA LEU A 150 -11.40 2.74 38.86
C LEU A 150 -12.39 2.73 37.67
N PRO A 151 -12.93 3.88 37.26
CA PRO A 151 -13.73 3.96 36.04
C PRO A 151 -12.86 3.69 34.80
N LEU A 152 -13.49 3.27 33.70
CA LEU A 152 -12.80 2.94 32.44
C LEU A 152 -11.87 4.06 31.99
N GLU A 153 -12.30 5.31 32.08
CA GLU A 153 -11.56 6.49 31.66
C GLU A 153 -10.26 6.66 32.45
N ARG A 154 -10.27 6.37 33.76
CA ARG A 154 -9.06 6.42 34.58
C ARG A 154 -8.07 5.33 34.19
N VAL A 155 -8.57 4.12 33.90
CA VAL A 155 -7.73 2.99 33.48
C VAL A 155 -7.11 3.28 32.10
N VAL A 156 -7.92 3.75 31.14
CA VAL A 156 -7.44 4.15 29.81
C VAL A 156 -6.42 5.28 29.92
N ALA A 157 -6.71 6.33 30.70
CA ALA A 157 -5.78 7.44 30.91
C ALA A 157 -4.45 6.96 31.52
N ALA A 158 -4.46 6.01 32.45
CA ALA A 158 -3.24 5.43 33.00
C ALA A 158 -2.43 4.66 31.95
N VAL A 159 -3.07 3.85 31.10
CA VAL A 159 -2.41 3.14 30.00
C VAL A 159 -1.80 4.13 29.00
N VAL A 160 -2.56 5.14 28.58
CA VAL A 160 -2.09 6.14 27.62
C VAL A 160 -0.96 6.98 28.21
N TRP A 161 -1.05 7.36 29.49
CA TRP A 161 0.02 8.07 30.19
C TRP A 161 1.32 7.26 30.25
N LEU A 162 1.23 5.95 30.51
CA LEU A 162 2.39 5.06 30.48
C LEU A 162 3.01 5.01 29.09
N LEU A 163 2.20 4.89 28.03
CA LEU A 163 2.69 4.91 26.65
C LEU A 163 3.43 6.22 26.33
N ASP A 164 2.88 7.39 26.72
CA ASP A 164 3.46 8.72 26.47
C ASP A 164 4.76 8.95 27.25
N ASN A 165 4.86 8.46 28.50
CA ASN A 165 6.01 8.78 29.37
C ASN A 165 7.11 7.72 29.37
N THR A 166 6.82 6.48 28.99
CA THR A 166 7.76 5.36 29.13
C THR A 166 8.17 4.72 27.80
N MET A 167 7.51 5.07 26.69
CA MET A 167 7.80 4.53 25.35
C MET A 167 7.72 2.99 25.25
N ILE A 168 7.00 2.36 26.18
CA ILE A 168 6.75 0.92 26.16
C ILE A 168 5.82 0.53 25.01
N ARG A 169 5.94 -0.72 24.53
CA ARG A 169 5.11 -1.31 23.48
C ARG A 169 4.32 -2.49 24.01
#